data_AF-A0A063BNB5-F1
#
_entry.id   AF-A0A063BNB5-F1
#
_cell.length_a   1.000
_cell.length_b   1.000
_cell.length_c   1.000
_cell.angle_alpha   90.00
_cell.angle_beta   90.00
_cell.angle_gamma   90.00
#
_symmetry.space_group_name_H-M   'P 1'
#
loop_
_entity.id
_entity.type
_entity.pdbx_description
1 polymer ?
#
loop_
_entity_poly.entity_id
_entity_poly.type
_entity_poly.pdbx_seq_one_letter_code
_entity_poly.pdbx_strand_id
1 'polypeptide(L)'
;MKPFFLVSMALAGLFYATSVSAVSAVFKRDPNVKNLYLLAVDSFSDQESKDAFAKTIFALWRPNRPQLIGLNPYRVIISEYVSRLSNYLSKGLDEMAADALTTLSMSGNNSDHPIPKDQLDDFIHQAMMQLEENREAGTGKNTGPK
;
A
#
# COMPACT_ATOMS: atom_id res chain seq x y z
N MET A 1 6.76 47.31 -4.66
CA MET A 1 5.60 46.63 -4.03
C MET A 1 5.32 45.36 -4.82
N LYS A 2 5.25 44.24 -4.09
CA LYS A 2 4.94 42.82 -4.41
C LYS A 2 4.56 42.42 -5.86
N PRO A 3 5.26 41.45 -6.47
CA PRO A 3 4.71 40.65 -7.56
C PRO A 3 3.87 39.47 -7.02
N PHE A 4 2.69 39.36 -7.63
CA PHE A 4 1.79 38.21 -7.77
C PHE A 4 2.27 36.85 -7.25
N PHE A 5 1.60 36.33 -6.22
CA PHE A 5 1.51 34.89 -5.95
C PHE A 5 0.32 34.33 -6.72
N LEU A 6 0.60 33.74 -7.89
CA LEU A 6 -0.29 32.76 -8.50
C LEU A 6 -0.01 31.43 -7.81
N VAL A 7 -0.85 31.08 -6.82
CA VAL A 7 -0.85 29.74 -6.24
C VAL A 7 -1.54 28.81 -7.24
N SER A 8 -0.73 28.15 -8.07
CA SER A 8 -1.15 26.98 -8.85
C SER A 8 -1.39 25.80 -7.90
N MET A 9 -2.55 25.76 -7.25
CA MET A 9 -3.08 24.54 -6.60
C MET A 9 -4.34 24.10 -7.33
N ALA A 10 -4.17 23.36 -8.41
CA ALA A 10 -5.25 22.57 -8.99
C ALA A 10 -4.71 21.50 -9.93
N LEU A 11 -3.85 20.59 -9.44
CA LEU A 11 -3.51 19.38 -10.19
C LEU A 11 -3.33 18.13 -9.30
N ALA A 12 -4.09 18.05 -8.20
CA ALA A 12 -4.16 16.83 -7.37
C ALA A 12 -5.47 16.04 -7.55
N GLY A 13 -6.43 16.54 -8.36
CA GLY A 13 -7.78 15.98 -8.44
C GLY A 13 -8.05 15.02 -9.59
N LEU A 14 -7.13 14.84 -10.55
CA LEU A 14 -7.48 14.21 -11.84
C LEU A 14 -7.03 12.75 -12.00
N PHE A 15 -6.40 12.13 -11.00
CA PHE A 15 -6.04 10.70 -11.09
C PHE A 15 -7.13 9.75 -10.55
N TYR A 16 -8.09 10.25 -9.77
CA TYR A 16 -9.11 9.41 -9.16
C TYR A 16 -10.33 9.13 -10.04
N ALA A 17 -10.62 9.93 -11.08
CA ALA A 17 -11.95 9.86 -11.72
C ALA A 17 -12.09 8.83 -12.86
N THR A 18 -11.01 8.42 -13.53
CA THR A 18 -11.13 7.66 -14.80
C THR A 18 -10.75 6.18 -14.71
N SER A 19 -10.28 5.70 -13.55
CA SER A 19 -9.91 4.28 -13.35
C SER A 19 -10.88 3.50 -12.44
N VAL A 20 -11.92 4.16 -11.91
CA VAL A 20 -12.72 3.62 -10.79
C VAL A 20 -13.54 2.40 -11.17
N SER A 21 -14.00 2.26 -12.42
CA SER A 21 -15.02 1.27 -12.76
C SER A 21 -14.60 -0.20 -12.57
N ALA A 22 -13.30 -0.53 -12.67
CA ALA A 22 -12.81 -1.91 -12.54
C ALA A 22 -12.18 -2.22 -11.19
N VAL A 23 -11.49 -1.25 -10.61
CA VAL A 23 -11.09 -1.30 -9.20
C VAL A 23 -12.33 -1.37 -8.31
N SER A 24 -13.42 -0.72 -8.74
CA SER A 24 -14.75 -0.89 -8.19
C SER A 24 -15.25 -2.34 -8.26
N ALA A 25 -14.93 -3.13 -9.29
CA ALA A 25 -15.42 -4.51 -9.36
C ALA A 25 -14.76 -5.43 -8.32
N VAL A 26 -13.44 -5.28 -8.07
CA VAL A 26 -12.74 -6.02 -7.00
C VAL A 26 -13.24 -5.56 -5.63
N PHE A 27 -13.34 -4.25 -5.42
CA PHE A 27 -13.84 -3.68 -4.15
C PHE A 27 -15.34 -3.86 -3.92
N LYS A 28 -16.14 -4.10 -4.97
CA LYS A 28 -17.57 -4.45 -4.85
C LYS A 28 -17.77 -5.90 -4.45
N ARG A 29 -16.81 -6.79 -4.75
CA ARG A 29 -16.89 -8.21 -4.40
C ARG A 29 -16.58 -8.46 -2.94
N ASP A 30 -15.64 -7.71 -2.36
CA ASP A 30 -15.27 -7.85 -0.96
C ASP A 30 -15.01 -6.46 -0.32
N PRO A 31 -15.88 -6.00 0.60
CA PRO A 31 -15.70 -4.73 1.30
C PRO A 31 -14.49 -4.73 2.24
N ASN A 32 -14.06 -5.88 2.76
CA ASN A 32 -12.90 -5.96 3.65
C ASN A 32 -11.61 -5.70 2.88
N VAL A 33 -11.50 -6.19 1.63
CA VAL A 33 -10.37 -5.88 0.75
C VAL A 33 -10.26 -4.38 0.49
N LYS A 34 -11.40 -3.71 0.30
CA LYS A 34 -11.43 -2.25 0.13
C LYS A 34 -11.01 -1.52 1.40
N ASN A 35 -11.58 -1.90 2.55
CA ASN A 35 -11.28 -1.24 3.82
C ASN A 35 -9.82 -1.44 4.20
N LEU A 36 -9.29 -2.65 4.03
CA LEU A 36 -7.88 -2.97 4.26
C LEU A 36 -6.95 -2.17 3.35
N TYR A 37 -7.30 -2.02 2.07
CA TYR A 37 -6.57 -1.14 1.15
C TYR A 37 -6.54 0.31 1.67
N LEU A 38 -7.68 0.85 2.12
CA LEU A 38 -7.76 2.23 2.62
C LEU A 38 -6.93 2.40 3.91
N LEU A 39 -7.06 1.47 4.84
CA LEU A 39 -6.27 1.47 6.08
C LEU A 39 -4.77 1.37 5.81
N ALA A 40 -4.35 0.52 4.87
CA ALA A 40 -2.95 0.39 4.47
C ALA A 40 -2.41 1.68 3.84
N VAL A 41 -3.17 2.32 2.95
CA VAL A 41 -2.81 3.63 2.37
C VAL A 41 -2.69 4.69 3.47
N ASP A 42 -3.66 4.77 4.36
CA ASP A 42 -3.70 5.80 5.40
C ASP A 42 -2.60 5.64 6.45
N SER A 43 -2.04 4.43 6.59
CA SER A 43 -0.93 4.16 7.50
C SER A 43 0.39 4.83 7.09
N PHE A 44 0.60 5.14 5.81
CA PHE A 44 1.79 5.85 5.37
C PHE A 44 1.73 7.34 5.76
N SER A 45 2.83 7.91 6.23
CA SER A 45 2.86 9.33 6.62
C SER A 45 3.01 10.28 5.43
N ASP A 46 3.73 9.86 4.38
CA ASP A 46 4.03 10.70 3.23
C ASP A 46 3.11 10.45 2.02
N GLN A 47 2.79 11.54 1.32
CA GLN A 47 1.91 11.50 0.16
C GLN A 47 2.49 10.70 -1.02
N GLU A 48 3.83 10.70 -1.16
CA GLU A 48 4.50 9.98 -2.25
C GLU A 48 4.23 8.47 -2.16
N SER A 49 4.35 7.90 -0.97
CA SER A 49 4.12 6.48 -0.69
C SER A 49 2.65 6.13 -0.83
N LYS A 50 1.74 6.99 -0.36
CA LYS A 50 0.29 6.84 -0.58
C LYS A 50 -0.05 6.78 -2.06
N ASP A 51 0.43 7.75 -2.83
CA ASP A 51 0.15 7.86 -4.26
C ASP A 51 0.76 6.70 -5.04
N ALA A 52 2.00 6.32 -4.70
CA ALA A 52 2.68 5.22 -5.36
C ALA A 52 2.01 3.87 -5.06
N PHE A 53 1.62 3.62 -3.82
CA PHE A 53 0.86 2.45 -3.41
C PHE A 53 -0.47 2.37 -4.17
N ALA A 54 -1.28 3.44 -4.12
CA ALA A 54 -2.54 3.52 -4.82
C ALA A 54 -2.33 3.25 -6.32
N LYS A 55 -1.39 3.95 -6.96
CA LYS A 55 -1.09 3.80 -8.38
C LYS A 55 -0.75 2.36 -8.77
N THR A 56 0.06 1.64 -7.98
CA THR A 56 0.39 0.23 -8.27
C THR A 56 -0.85 -0.66 -8.16
N ILE A 57 -1.60 -0.54 -7.07
CA ILE A 57 -2.82 -1.32 -6.84
C ILE A 57 -3.85 -1.07 -7.96
N PHE A 58 -4.08 0.21 -8.29
CA PHE A 58 -4.97 0.60 -9.38
C PHE A 58 -4.47 0.08 -10.73
N ALA A 59 -3.17 0.04 -10.99
CA ALA A 59 -2.61 -0.47 -12.24
C ALA A 59 -2.80 -1.99 -12.40
N LEU A 60 -2.71 -2.75 -11.30
CA LEU A 60 -2.89 -4.20 -11.27
C LEU A 60 -4.35 -4.60 -11.46
N TRP A 61 -5.29 -3.81 -10.94
CA TRP A 61 -6.73 -4.10 -11.00
C TRP A 61 -7.48 -3.39 -12.13
N ARG A 62 -6.77 -2.93 -13.17
CA ARG A 62 -7.41 -2.37 -14.38
C ARG A 62 -8.18 -3.45 -15.15
N PRO A 63 -9.34 -3.11 -15.77
CA PRO A 63 -10.23 -4.08 -16.41
C PRO A 63 -9.66 -4.68 -17.70
N ASN A 64 -8.79 -3.92 -18.37
CA ASN A 64 -8.26 -4.25 -19.70
C ASN A 64 -6.87 -4.90 -19.65
N ARG A 65 -6.36 -5.23 -18.44
CA ARG A 65 -5.22 -6.16 -18.34
C ARG A 65 -5.77 -7.58 -18.46
N PRO A 66 -5.06 -8.54 -19.10
CA PRO A 66 -5.41 -9.95 -18.98
C PRO A 66 -5.59 -10.20 -17.50
N GLN A 67 -6.83 -10.49 -17.12
CA GLN A 67 -7.25 -10.50 -15.74
C GLN A 67 -6.22 -11.34 -14.99
N LEU A 68 -5.76 -10.84 -13.85
CA LEU A 68 -5.00 -11.63 -12.91
C LEU A 68 -5.97 -12.65 -12.29
N ILE A 69 -6.54 -13.53 -13.13
CA ILE A 69 -7.44 -14.61 -12.78
C ILE A 69 -6.64 -15.49 -11.84
N GLY A 70 -6.95 -15.41 -10.55
CA GLY A 70 -6.27 -16.18 -9.51
C GLY A 70 -5.30 -15.40 -8.61
N LEU A 71 -5.05 -14.10 -8.82
CA LEU A 71 -4.33 -13.33 -7.80
C LEU A 71 -5.28 -12.98 -6.66
N ASN A 72 -4.90 -13.43 -5.46
CA ASN A 72 -5.59 -13.06 -4.23
C ASN A 72 -5.40 -11.54 -3.98
N PRO A 73 -6.47 -10.73 -3.97
CA PRO A 73 -6.37 -9.28 -3.75
C PRO A 73 -5.64 -8.92 -2.46
N TYR A 74 -5.83 -9.72 -1.41
CA TYR A 74 -5.18 -9.55 -0.12
C TYR A 74 -3.66 -9.65 -0.23
N ARG A 75 -3.15 -10.69 -0.91
CA ARG A 75 -1.71 -10.87 -1.16
C ARG A 75 -1.11 -9.74 -2.00
N VAL A 76 -1.88 -9.19 -2.94
CA VAL A 76 -1.43 -8.04 -3.74
C VAL A 76 -1.24 -6.81 -2.86
N ILE A 77 -2.18 -6.54 -1.95
CA ILE A 77 -2.07 -5.43 -1.00
C ILE A 77 -0.87 -5.65 -0.06
N ILE A 78 -0.70 -6.86 0.50
CA ILE A 78 0.45 -7.19 1.36
C ILE A 78 1.76 -6.94 0.63
N SER A 79 1.91 -7.50 -0.58
CA SER A 79 3.16 -7.41 -1.32
C SER A 79 3.53 -5.97 -1.67
N GLU A 80 2.55 -5.14 -2.01
CA GLU A 80 2.79 -3.72 -2.26
C GLU A 80 3.11 -2.97 -0.95
N TYR A 81 2.43 -3.29 0.15
CA TYR A 81 2.69 -2.72 1.46
C TYR A 81 4.13 -2.98 1.92
N VAL A 82 4.56 -4.23 1.83
CA VAL A 82 5.91 -4.68 2.15
C VAL A 82 6.95 -4.02 1.25
N SER A 83 6.65 -3.81 -0.04
CA SER A 83 7.54 -3.08 -0.96
C SER A 83 7.79 -1.64 -0.49
N ARG A 84 6.75 -0.95 0.00
CA ARG A 84 6.89 0.41 0.56
C ARG A 84 7.66 0.43 1.87
N LEU A 85 7.37 -0.50 2.79
CA LEU A 85 8.14 -0.64 4.03
C LEU A 85 9.62 -0.94 3.73
N SER A 86 9.89 -1.85 2.79
CA SER A 86 11.25 -2.18 2.35
C SER A 86 11.98 -0.97 1.77
N ASN A 87 11.25 -0.08 1.06
CA ASN A 87 11.80 1.16 0.52
C ASN A 87 12.13 2.19 1.61
N TYR A 88 11.39 2.24 2.72
CA TYR A 88 11.80 3.06 3.87
C TYR A 88 13.05 2.48 4.53
N LEU A 89 13.07 1.18 4.79
CA LEU A 89 14.20 0.51 5.44
C LEU A 89 15.49 0.62 4.62
N SER A 90 15.42 0.49 3.29
CA SER A 90 16.60 0.62 2.43
C SER A 90 17.17 2.05 2.40
N LYS A 91 16.36 3.05 2.77
CA LYS A 91 16.77 4.46 2.89
C LYS A 91 17.18 4.84 4.32
N GLY A 92 17.18 3.90 5.27
CA GLY A 92 17.44 4.17 6.70
C GLY A 92 16.32 4.96 7.39
N LEU A 93 15.09 4.85 6.88
CA LEU A 93 13.89 5.49 7.44
C LEU A 93 13.10 4.49 8.28
N ASP A 94 13.78 3.78 9.19
CA ASP A 94 13.21 2.73 10.02
C ASP A 94 12.02 3.22 10.86
N GLU A 95 12.08 4.46 11.35
CA GLU A 95 10.97 5.11 12.07
C GLU A 95 9.72 5.22 11.20
N MET A 96 9.83 5.59 9.92
CA MET A 96 8.66 5.67 9.03
C MET A 96 8.04 4.29 8.76
N ALA A 97 8.88 3.25 8.66
CA ALA A 97 8.38 1.88 8.50
C ALA A 97 7.66 1.40 9.77
N ALA A 98 8.22 1.68 10.95
CA ALA A 98 7.63 1.34 12.24
C ALA A 98 6.33 2.11 12.50
N ASP A 99 6.30 3.41 12.19
CA ASP A 99 5.12 4.26 12.33
C ASP A 99 3.98 3.80 11.41
N ALA A 100 4.29 3.40 10.18
CA ALA A 100 3.29 2.85 9.27
C ALA A 100 2.68 1.55 9.80
N LEU A 101 3.50 0.61 10.26
CA LEU A 101 3.00 -0.63 10.88
C LEU A 101 2.19 -0.36 12.15
N THR A 102 2.66 0.56 12.98
CA THR A 102 1.97 0.94 14.23
C THR A 102 0.62 1.58 13.92
N THR A 103 0.57 2.53 12.99
CA THR A 103 -0.66 3.19 12.56
C THR A 103 -1.66 2.19 12.00
N LEU A 104 -1.20 1.24 11.18
CA LEU A 104 -2.03 0.17 10.66
C LEU A 104 -2.57 -0.73 11.79
N SER A 105 -1.73 -1.12 12.75
CA SER A 105 -2.16 -1.95 13.90
C SER A 105 -3.21 -1.27 14.77
N MET A 106 -3.12 0.05 14.93
CA MET A 106 -4.08 0.84 15.70
C MET A 106 -5.39 1.07 14.93
N SER A 107 -5.41 0.83 13.63
CA SER A 107 -6.57 1.07 12.77
C SER A 107 -7.68 0.01 12.86
N GLY A 108 -7.46 -1.08 13.61
CA GLY A 108 -8.46 -2.16 13.78
C GLY A 108 -9.78 -1.73 14.43
N ASN A 109 -9.83 -0.54 15.03
CA ASN A 109 -11.04 0.06 15.59
C ASN A 109 -11.60 1.21 14.74
N ASN A 110 -11.14 1.38 13.50
CA ASN A 110 -11.59 2.46 12.61
C ASN A 110 -13.06 2.24 12.21
N SER A 111 -13.93 3.18 12.60
CA SER A 111 -15.38 3.13 12.30
C SER A 111 -15.72 3.42 10.84
N ASP A 112 -14.86 4.18 10.14
CA ASP A 112 -15.09 4.55 8.74
C ASP A 112 -14.74 3.40 7.79
N HIS A 113 -13.78 2.56 8.19
CA HIS A 113 -13.26 1.43 7.42
C HIS A 113 -13.20 0.16 8.28
N PRO A 114 -14.35 -0.39 8.71
CA PRO A 114 -14.38 -1.52 9.63
C PRO A 114 -13.79 -2.78 8.97
N ILE A 115 -12.95 -3.49 9.73
CA ILE A 115 -12.42 -4.80 9.34
C ILE A 115 -12.38 -5.71 10.57
N PRO A 116 -12.65 -7.01 10.45
CA PRO A 116 -12.45 -7.96 11.54
C PRO A 116 -11.00 -7.91 12.04
N LYS A 117 -10.81 -7.86 13.36
CA LYS A 117 -9.48 -7.71 13.96
C LYS A 117 -8.54 -8.85 13.56
N ASP A 118 -9.04 -10.07 13.51
CA ASP A 118 -8.31 -11.26 13.05
C ASP A 118 -7.79 -11.10 11.62
N GLN A 119 -8.53 -10.46 10.72
CA GLN A 119 -8.08 -10.20 9.35
C GLN A 119 -7.00 -9.12 9.26
N LEU A 120 -7.06 -8.11 10.14
CA LEU A 120 -6.02 -7.09 10.23
C LEU A 120 -4.74 -7.66 10.85
N ASP A 121 -4.87 -8.45 11.91
CA ASP A 121 -3.75 -9.10 12.59
C ASP A 121 -3.05 -10.09 11.63
N ASP A 122 -3.82 -10.90 10.87
CA ASP A 122 -3.27 -11.77 9.81
C ASP A 122 -2.55 -10.96 8.72
N PHE A 123 -3.05 -9.76 8.39
CA PHE A 123 -2.45 -8.93 7.35
C PHE A 123 -1.08 -8.43 7.78
N ILE A 124 -1.02 -7.90 9.00
CA ILE A 124 0.21 -7.40 9.60
C ILE A 124 1.20 -8.55 9.76
N HIS A 125 0.74 -9.70 10.24
CA HIS A 125 1.59 -10.88 10.39
C HIS A 125 2.19 -11.34 9.06
N GLN A 126 1.39 -11.47 8.00
CA GLN A 126 1.88 -11.83 6.67
C GLN A 126 2.81 -10.75 6.07
N ALA A 127 2.53 -9.47 6.30
CA ALA A 127 3.41 -8.39 5.87
C ALA A 127 4.78 -8.47 6.56
N MET A 128 4.81 -8.74 7.87
CA MET A 128 6.05 -8.91 8.61
C MET A 128 6.85 -10.12 8.13
N MET A 129 6.21 -11.28 7.95
CA MET A 129 6.88 -12.47 7.43
C MET A 129 7.51 -12.20 6.06
N GLN A 130 6.75 -11.61 5.13
CA GLN A 130 7.28 -11.31 3.79
C GLN A 130 8.37 -10.23 3.83
N LEU A 131 8.32 -9.30 4.79
CA LEU A 131 9.37 -8.29 4.99
C LEU A 131 10.67 -8.93 5.47
N GLU A 132 10.59 -9.89 6.39
CA GLU A 132 11.73 -10.68 6.87
C GLU A 132 12.34 -11.52 5.75
N GLU A 133 11.51 -12.24 4.99
CA GLU A 133 11.94 -13.01 3.81
C GLU A 133 12.70 -12.14 2.80
N ASN A 134 12.20 -10.93 2.52
CA ASN A 134 12.87 -9.99 1.62
C ASN A 134 14.24 -9.53 2.14
N ARG A 135 14.40 -9.38 3.46
CA ARG A 135 15.68 -9.03 4.09
C ARG A 135 16.68 -10.18 3.97
N GLU A 136 16.25 -11.41 4.25
CA GLU A 136 17.10 -12.60 4.15
C GLU A 136 17.55 -12.85 2.70
N ALA A 137 16.62 -12.76 1.74
CA ALA A 137 16.91 -12.89 0.31
C ALA A 137 17.90 -11.83 -0.20
N GLY A 138 17.88 -10.61 0.37
CA GLY A 138 18.85 -9.55 0.07
C GLY A 138 20.26 -9.82 0.61
N THR A 139 20.38 -10.54 1.72
CA THR A 139 21.67 -10.86 2.37
C THR A 139 22.38 -12.11 1.81
N GLY A 140 21.66 -12.99 1.12
CA GLY A 140 22.18 -14.27 0.60
C GLY A 140 23.06 -14.23 -0.66
N LYS A 141 23.35 -13.05 -1.24
CA LYS A 141 24.07 -12.91 -2.52
C LYS A 141 25.58 -12.60 -2.43
N ASN A 142 26.23 -12.85 -1.30
CA ASN A 142 27.67 -12.56 -1.14
C ASN A 142 28.54 -13.74 -0.66
N THR A 143 28.30 -14.94 -1.21
CA THR A 143 29.29 -16.03 -1.14
C THR A 143 29.69 -16.42 -2.56
N GLY A 144 30.52 -15.59 -3.18
CA GLY A 144 31.27 -16.00 -4.37
C GLY A 144 32.22 -17.15 -4.02
N PRO A 145 32.38 -18.17 -4.88
CA PRO A 145 33.42 -19.16 -4.67
C PRO A 145 34.80 -18.49 -4.88
N LYS A 146 35.68 -18.62 -3.87
CA LYS A 146 37.12 -18.45 -4.04
C LYS A 146 37.70 -19.66 -4.77
#